data_AF-A0A0G4LMG2-F1
#
_entry.id   AF-A0A0G4LMG2-F1
#
_cell.length_a   1.000
_cell.length_b   1.000
_cell.length_c   1.000
_cell.angle_alpha   90.00
_cell.angle_beta   90.00
_cell.angle_gamma   90.00
#
_symmetry.space_group_name_H-M   'P 1'
#
loop_
_entity.id
_entity.type
_entity.pdbx_description
1 polymer ?
#
loop_
_entity_poly.entity_id
_entity_poly.type
_entity_poly.pdbx_seq_one_letter_code
_entity_poly.pdbx_strand_id
1 'polypeptide(L)'
;MPDYVQAVPNCLAWLFRESGPEWREIWDYQFKWTANHRTAEEMRPMIYTYDKLGEAALNRLDEISPPERTGEKGDTPPPDAEKKAPRDLYALVRDNADTDEVLGQLWKEVTTVPEWVDWAQIERGQHVFLRYAGPAIFALAFQSLVGGMGSRRVVETLARTGGFGVNVTRRRLLETFQHVLQVTSSLPAIQPHGDGFASTIRVRLLHAAVRRRILALAAQKPEYYSVEANGIPINDLDSAGTIATFSATLLWIGSTPDI
;
A
#
# COMPACT_ATOMS: atom_id res chain seq x y z
N MET A 1 26.96 -16.99 -0.86
CA MET A 1 26.68 -15.78 -0.06
C MET A 1 25.94 -14.83 -0.99
N PRO A 2 24.76 -14.28 -0.63
CA PRO A 2 24.17 -13.25 -1.48
C PRO A 2 25.04 -11.99 -1.39
N ASP A 3 25.25 -11.35 -2.54
CA ASP A 3 25.95 -10.09 -2.68
C ASP A 3 25.25 -9.01 -1.84
N TYR A 4 25.66 -8.87 -0.58
CA TYR A 4 25.21 -7.78 0.26
C TYR A 4 25.86 -6.50 -0.24
N VAL A 5 25.04 -5.49 -0.53
CA VAL A 5 25.48 -4.10 -0.69
C VAL A 5 26.16 -3.69 0.62
N GLN A 6 27.48 -3.58 0.61
CA GLN A 6 28.22 -3.04 1.75
C GLN A 6 27.98 -1.53 1.82
N ALA A 7 27.19 -1.08 2.79
CA ALA A 7 27.16 0.33 3.19
C ALA A 7 28.37 0.58 4.10
N VAL A 8 29.39 1.29 3.59
CA VAL A 8 30.62 1.60 4.32
C VAL A 8 30.49 3.01 4.96
N PRO A 9 30.73 3.19 6.28
CA PRO A 9 30.66 4.50 6.91
C PRO A 9 31.67 5.54 6.36
N ASN A 10 31.24 6.81 6.37
CA ASN A 10 31.75 7.93 5.57
C ASN A 10 33.24 8.34 5.74
N CYS A 11 33.95 7.95 6.79
CA CYS A 11 35.32 8.47 7.02
C CYS A 11 36.43 7.74 6.21
N LEU A 12 36.14 6.57 5.64
CA LEU A 12 37.09 5.79 4.82
C LEU A 12 36.48 5.29 3.49
N ALA A 13 35.24 5.68 3.18
CA ALA A 13 34.52 5.19 1.99
C ALA A 13 35.26 5.44 0.67
N TRP A 14 36.06 6.51 0.58
CA TRP A 14 36.87 6.80 -0.62
C TRP A 14 37.97 5.76 -0.91
N LEU A 15 38.46 5.04 0.10
CA LEU A 15 39.48 3.98 -0.07
C LEU A 15 38.90 2.70 -0.67
N PHE A 16 37.59 2.50 -0.56
CA PHE A 16 36.88 1.31 -1.04
C PHE A 16 35.88 1.62 -2.15
N ARG A 17 35.99 2.81 -2.77
CA ARG A 17 35.15 3.18 -3.92
C ARG A 17 35.51 2.30 -5.11
N GLU A 18 34.61 1.39 -5.44
CA GLU A 18 34.69 0.62 -6.67
C GLU A 18 34.17 1.47 -7.83
N SER A 19 34.82 1.42 -8.99
CA SER A 19 34.39 2.20 -10.16
C SER A 19 34.17 1.28 -11.35
N GLY A 20 33.16 1.60 -12.16
CA GLY A 20 32.81 0.81 -13.34
C GLY A 20 31.43 1.18 -13.88
N PRO A 21 31.09 0.73 -15.09
CA PRO A 21 29.83 1.07 -15.75
C PRO A 21 28.59 0.55 -15.01
N GLU A 22 28.77 -0.41 -14.09
CA GLU A 22 27.71 -1.02 -13.28
C GLU A 22 27.55 -0.32 -11.93
N TRP A 23 28.50 0.49 -11.49
CA TRP A 23 28.41 1.20 -10.22
C TRP A 23 27.56 2.47 -10.37
N ARG A 24 26.74 2.76 -9.37
CA ARG A 24 25.93 3.98 -9.27
C ARG A 24 26.26 4.70 -7.96
N GLU A 25 26.28 6.02 -8.02
CA GLU A 25 26.45 6.89 -6.86
C GLU A 25 25.23 7.79 -6.76
N ILE A 26 24.53 7.71 -5.62
CA ILE A 26 23.39 8.56 -5.31
C ILE A 26 23.59 9.09 -3.89
N TRP A 27 23.71 10.42 -3.77
CA TRP A 27 24.15 11.09 -2.54
C TRP A 27 25.47 10.50 -2.05
N ASP A 28 25.51 10.02 -0.81
CA ASP A 28 26.70 9.46 -0.19
C ASP A 28 26.80 7.93 -0.35
N TYR A 29 25.92 7.32 -1.17
CA TYR A 29 25.82 5.88 -1.31
C TYR A 29 26.27 5.39 -2.66
N GLN A 30 27.04 4.31 -2.62
CA GLN A 30 27.48 3.59 -3.79
C GLN A 30 26.89 2.18 -3.79
N PHE A 31 26.32 1.77 -4.92
CA PHE A 31 25.82 0.42 -5.08
C PHE A 31 26.05 -0.09 -6.49
N LYS A 32 26.22 -1.41 -6.60
CA LYS A 32 26.36 -2.09 -7.88
C LYS A 32 24.97 -2.34 -8.47
N TRP A 33 24.74 -1.80 -9.66
CA TRP A 33 23.59 -2.11 -10.48
C TRP A 33 23.66 -3.58 -10.91
N THR A 34 22.60 -4.34 -10.66
CA THR A 34 22.50 -5.76 -10.99
C THR A 34 21.38 -6.00 -11.99
N ALA A 35 21.28 -7.23 -12.52
CA ALA A 35 20.18 -7.63 -13.41
C ALA A 35 18.77 -7.48 -12.78
N ASN A 36 18.68 -7.35 -11.45
CA ASN A 36 17.42 -7.14 -10.75
C ASN A 36 17.02 -5.65 -10.67
N HIS A 37 17.92 -4.72 -11.00
CA HIS A 37 17.64 -3.29 -10.98
C HIS A 37 17.11 -2.85 -12.35
N ARG A 38 15.94 -2.21 -12.37
CA ARG A 38 15.29 -1.70 -13.58
C ARG A 38 15.49 -0.20 -13.72
N THR A 39 15.68 0.27 -14.95
CA THR A 39 15.77 1.72 -15.22
C THR A 39 14.42 2.40 -15.08
N ALA A 40 14.43 3.74 -15.02
CA ALA A 40 13.20 4.52 -14.98
C ALA A 40 12.32 4.28 -16.23
N GLU A 41 12.93 4.13 -17.40
CA GLU A 41 12.26 3.83 -18.66
C GLU A 41 11.62 2.45 -18.65
N GLU A 42 12.33 1.44 -18.14
CA GLU A 42 11.82 0.07 -18.02
C GLU A 42 10.65 -0.04 -17.03
N MET A 43 10.67 0.76 -15.97
CA MET A 43 9.58 0.80 -14.99
C MET A 43 8.41 1.68 -15.43
N ARG A 44 8.61 2.62 -16.36
CA ARG A 44 7.59 3.60 -16.76
C ARG A 44 6.26 2.96 -17.21
N PRO A 45 6.22 1.85 -17.97
CA PRO A 45 4.97 1.20 -18.35
C PRO A 45 4.09 0.79 -17.15
N MET A 46 4.69 0.55 -15.97
CA MET A 46 3.96 0.15 -14.76
C MET A 46 3.05 1.24 -14.22
N ILE A 47 3.12 2.48 -14.72
CA ILE A 47 2.11 3.51 -14.40
C ILE A 47 0.74 3.20 -15.03
N TYR A 48 0.68 2.27 -15.98
CA TYR A 48 -0.56 1.86 -16.65
C TYR A 48 -1.01 0.44 -16.27
N THR A 49 -0.28 -0.24 -15.39
CA THR A 49 -0.68 -1.53 -14.83
C THR A 49 -1.20 -1.35 -13.41
N TYR A 50 -2.14 -2.21 -13.02
CA TYR A 50 -2.84 -2.14 -11.75
C TYR A 50 -3.50 -3.49 -11.43
N ASP A 51 -4.02 -3.60 -10.20
CA ASP A 51 -4.77 -4.75 -9.70
C ASP A 51 -6.13 -4.93 -10.40
N LYS A 52 -6.13 -5.63 -11.53
CA LYS A 52 -7.34 -5.97 -12.30
C LYS A 52 -8.25 -6.93 -11.56
N LEU A 53 -7.69 -7.89 -10.81
CA LEU A 53 -8.48 -8.87 -10.06
C LEU A 53 -9.23 -8.20 -8.90
N GLY A 54 -8.57 -7.31 -8.17
CA GLY A 54 -9.22 -6.52 -7.11
C GLY A 54 -10.32 -5.60 -7.65
N GLU A 55 -10.15 -5.02 -8.84
CA GLU A 55 -11.21 -4.25 -9.51
C GLU A 55 -12.39 -5.13 -9.95
N ALA A 56 -12.12 -6.28 -10.57
CA ALA A 56 -13.15 -7.23 -10.95
C ALA A 56 -13.94 -7.74 -9.73
N ALA A 57 -13.24 -8.09 -8.65
CA ALA A 57 -13.86 -8.51 -7.40
C ALA A 57 -14.74 -7.40 -6.81
N LEU A 58 -14.27 -6.15 -6.78
CA LEU A 58 -15.08 -5.03 -6.31
C LEU A 58 -16.37 -4.86 -7.13
N ASN A 59 -16.31 -5.04 -8.45
CA ASN A 59 -17.50 -4.97 -9.30
C ASN A 59 -18.50 -6.08 -8.94
N ARG A 60 -18.04 -7.33 -8.75
CA ARG A 60 -18.90 -8.43 -8.28
C ARG A 60 -19.52 -8.15 -6.92
N LEU A 61 -18.73 -7.61 -5.98
CA LEU A 61 -19.23 -7.24 -4.65
C LEU A 61 -20.31 -6.15 -4.70
N ASP A 62 -20.26 -5.23 -5.66
CA ASP A 62 -21.30 -4.22 -5.85
C ASP A 62 -22.58 -4.80 -6.44
N GLU A 63 -22.49 -5.88 -7.22
CA GLU A 63 -23.67 -6.61 -7.70
C GLU A 63 -24.33 -7.42 -6.57
N ILE A 64 -23.52 -8.10 -5.75
CA ILE A 64 -23.99 -8.93 -4.63
C ILE A 64 -24.53 -8.07 -3.48
N SER A 65 -23.81 -7.01 -3.15
CA SER A 65 -24.16 -6.09 -2.05
C SER A 65 -23.91 -4.65 -2.52
N PRO A 66 -24.90 -4.00 -3.17
CA PRO A 66 -24.74 -2.63 -3.65
C PRO A 66 -24.33 -1.65 -2.56
N PRO A 67 -23.43 -0.67 -2.87
CA PRO A 67 -23.08 0.37 -1.94
C PRO A 67 -24.29 1.29 -1.67
N GLU A 68 -24.43 1.75 -0.42
CA GLU A 68 -25.44 2.76 -0.10
C GLU A 68 -25.19 4.05 -0.90
N ARG A 69 -26.25 4.59 -1.51
CA ARG A 69 -26.17 5.87 -2.22
C ARG A 69 -25.94 6.98 -1.21
N THR A 70 -24.77 7.61 -1.27
CA THR A 70 -24.49 8.89 -0.57
C THR A 70 -25.34 10.00 -1.20
N GLY A 71 -26.60 10.09 -0.79
CA GLY A 71 -27.59 11.03 -1.32
C GLY A 71 -28.93 10.98 -0.56
N GLU A 72 -29.28 9.85 0.06
CA GLU A 72 -30.46 9.70 0.93
C GLU A 72 -30.13 9.98 2.41
N LYS A 73 -29.45 11.10 2.69
CA LYS A 73 -29.47 11.68 4.05
C LYS A 73 -30.56 12.74 4.12
N GLY A 74 -31.78 12.29 3.91
CA GLY A 74 -32.99 13.08 4.01
C GLY A 74 -34.09 12.16 4.50
N ASP A 75 -33.92 11.62 5.71
CA ASP A 75 -35.00 11.36 6.65
C ASP A 75 -34.40 10.85 7.95
N THR A 76 -35.00 11.28 9.06
CA THR A 76 -34.65 10.75 10.39
C THR A 76 -35.01 9.27 10.36
N PRO A 77 -34.10 8.34 10.72
CA PRO A 77 -34.43 6.91 10.71
C PRO A 77 -35.63 6.67 11.64
N PRO A 78 -36.60 5.82 11.26
CA PRO A 78 -37.62 5.35 12.19
C PRO A 78 -36.96 4.86 13.49
N PRO A 79 -37.55 5.09 14.67
CA PRO A 79 -36.96 4.70 15.96
C PRO A 79 -36.61 3.21 16.07
N ASP A 80 -37.19 2.37 15.19
CA ASP A 80 -37.01 0.91 15.13
C ASP A 80 -36.27 0.42 13.89
N ALA A 81 -35.59 1.28 13.12
CA ALA A 81 -34.78 0.84 12.00
C ALA A 81 -33.56 0.06 12.50
N GLU A 82 -33.57 -1.27 12.34
CA GLU A 82 -32.39 -2.11 12.56
C GLU A 82 -31.20 -1.52 11.79
N LYS A 83 -30.14 -1.16 12.52
CA LYS A 83 -28.89 -0.68 11.91
C LYS A 83 -28.35 -1.81 11.03
N LYS A 84 -28.55 -1.68 9.72
CA LYS A 84 -27.98 -2.60 8.74
C LYS A 84 -26.46 -2.68 8.99
N ALA A 85 -25.94 -3.90 9.11
CA ALA A 85 -24.53 -4.09 9.39
C ALA A 85 -23.70 -3.38 8.31
N PRO A 86 -22.61 -2.68 8.69
CA PRO A 86 -21.77 -1.98 7.74
C PRO A 86 -21.22 -2.95 6.69
N ARG A 87 -21.16 -2.50 5.44
CA ARG A 87 -20.68 -3.28 4.30
C ARG A 87 -19.20 -3.65 4.46
N ASP A 88 -18.93 -4.81 5.05
CA ASP A 88 -17.58 -5.34 5.21
C ASP A 88 -17.15 -6.14 3.97
N LEU A 89 -16.33 -5.50 3.13
CA LEU A 89 -15.88 -6.09 1.88
C LEU A 89 -15.04 -7.36 2.08
N TYR A 90 -14.30 -7.50 3.19
CA TYR A 90 -13.56 -8.74 3.45
C TYR A 90 -14.50 -9.91 3.72
N ALA A 91 -15.50 -9.69 4.59
CA ALA A 91 -16.50 -10.71 4.89
C ALA A 91 -17.27 -11.11 3.63
N LEU A 92 -17.65 -10.14 2.77
CA LEU A 92 -18.31 -10.44 1.52
C LEU A 92 -17.44 -11.26 0.55
N VAL A 93 -16.14 -10.98 0.43
CA VAL A 93 -15.25 -11.84 -0.39
C VAL A 93 -15.20 -13.25 0.17
N ARG A 94 -14.96 -13.40 1.49
CA ARG A 94 -14.89 -14.71 2.16
C ARG A 94 -16.17 -15.51 1.96
N ASP A 95 -17.33 -14.89 2.23
CA ASP A 95 -18.62 -15.56 2.30
C ASP A 95 -19.18 -15.92 0.92
N ASN A 96 -18.65 -15.33 -0.16
CA ASN A 96 -19.07 -15.60 -1.54
C ASN A 96 -17.97 -16.27 -2.39
N ALA A 97 -16.82 -16.59 -1.81
CA ALA A 97 -15.67 -17.17 -2.53
C ALA A 97 -15.99 -18.52 -3.19
N ASP A 98 -16.85 -19.33 -2.57
CA ASP A 98 -17.23 -20.65 -3.10
C ASP A 98 -18.31 -20.58 -4.19
N THR A 99 -19.01 -19.45 -4.30
CA THR A 99 -20.18 -19.28 -5.18
C THR A 99 -19.96 -18.34 -6.35
N ASP A 100 -18.95 -17.46 -6.28
CA ASP A 100 -18.61 -16.52 -7.35
C ASP A 100 -17.18 -16.77 -7.84
N GLU A 101 -17.02 -16.98 -9.15
CA GLU A 101 -15.74 -17.36 -9.76
C GLU A 101 -14.62 -16.33 -9.51
N VAL A 102 -14.94 -15.04 -9.64
CA VAL A 102 -13.94 -13.96 -9.48
C VAL A 102 -13.58 -13.81 -8.01
N LEU A 103 -14.56 -13.88 -7.10
CA LEU A 103 -14.30 -13.82 -5.67
C LEU A 103 -13.52 -15.06 -5.19
N GLY A 104 -13.82 -16.23 -5.73
CA GLY A 104 -13.06 -17.46 -5.49
C GLY A 104 -11.62 -17.38 -5.99
N GLN A 105 -11.40 -16.79 -7.17
CA GLN A 105 -10.05 -16.52 -7.69
C GLN A 105 -9.27 -15.57 -6.79
N LEU A 106 -9.88 -14.45 -6.39
CA LEU A 106 -9.27 -13.51 -5.45
C LEU A 106 -8.96 -14.19 -4.11
N TRP A 107 -9.92 -14.93 -3.56
CA TRP A 107 -9.77 -15.62 -2.29
C TRP A 107 -8.62 -16.61 -2.32
N LYS A 108 -8.56 -17.46 -3.35
CA LYS A 108 -7.46 -18.39 -3.56
C LYS A 108 -6.12 -17.67 -3.66
N GLU A 109 -6.03 -16.57 -4.42
CA GLU A 109 -4.80 -15.79 -4.55
C GLU A 109 -4.32 -15.26 -3.19
N VAL A 110 -5.22 -14.69 -2.39
CA VAL A 110 -4.83 -14.09 -1.11
C VAL A 110 -4.56 -15.14 -0.02
N THR A 111 -5.25 -16.29 -0.01
CA THR A 111 -5.03 -17.34 1.00
C THR A 111 -3.87 -18.27 0.66
N THR A 112 -3.36 -18.27 -0.57
CA THR A 112 -2.21 -19.09 -0.96
C THR A 112 -0.91 -18.46 -0.46
N VAL A 113 -0.26 -19.10 0.50
CA VAL A 113 1.04 -18.67 1.02
C VAL A 113 2.13 -19.07 0.03
N PRO A 114 2.91 -18.14 -0.53
CA PRO A 114 4.02 -18.48 -1.42
C PRO A 114 5.11 -19.31 -0.73
N GLU A 115 5.77 -20.20 -1.46
CA GLU A 115 6.81 -21.10 -0.93
C GLU A 115 8.02 -20.38 -0.32
N TRP A 116 8.28 -19.15 -0.75
CA TRP A 116 9.38 -18.33 -0.25
C TRP A 116 9.10 -17.66 1.11
N VAL A 117 7.87 -17.77 1.64
CA VAL A 117 7.50 -17.16 2.92
C VAL A 117 8.18 -17.89 4.08
N ASP A 118 9.09 -17.19 4.76
CA ASP A 118 9.70 -17.64 6.01
C ASP A 118 9.00 -16.96 7.20
N TRP A 119 8.10 -17.70 7.86
CA TRP A 119 7.38 -17.22 9.04
C TRP A 119 8.30 -16.86 10.21
N ALA A 120 9.40 -17.60 10.40
CA ALA A 120 10.35 -17.29 11.45
C ALA A 120 11.09 -15.98 11.15
N GLN A 121 11.38 -15.68 9.88
CA GLN A 121 11.95 -14.38 9.48
C GLN A 121 10.95 -13.23 9.71
N ILE A 122 9.68 -13.42 9.36
CA ILE A 122 8.63 -12.42 9.59
C ILE A 122 8.47 -12.15 11.08
N GLU A 123 8.42 -13.19 11.92
CA GLU A 123 8.30 -13.05 13.38
C GLU A 123 9.48 -12.27 13.97
N ARG A 124 10.72 -12.56 13.55
CA ARG A 124 11.88 -11.76 13.95
C ARG A 124 11.74 -10.29 13.54
N GLY A 125 11.23 -10.04 12.32
CA GLY A 125 10.94 -8.69 11.84
C GLY A 125 9.90 -7.96 12.70
N GLN A 126 8.83 -8.65 13.10
CA GLN A 126 7.81 -8.11 14.01
C GLN A 126 8.40 -7.81 15.40
N HIS A 127 9.26 -8.67 15.94
CA HIS A 127 9.97 -8.39 17.19
C HIS A 127 10.87 -7.16 17.10
N VAL A 128 11.60 -6.99 16.00
CA VAL A 128 12.40 -5.77 15.77
C VAL A 128 11.50 -4.54 15.71
N PHE A 129 10.41 -4.59 14.92
CA PHE A 129 9.47 -3.48 14.83
C PHE A 129 8.91 -3.08 16.21
N LEU A 130 8.45 -4.05 16.99
CA LEU A 130 7.87 -3.81 18.32
C LEU A 130 8.92 -3.31 19.33
N ARG A 131 10.14 -3.84 19.28
CA ARG A 131 11.25 -3.37 20.13
C ARG A 131 11.60 -1.91 19.86
N TYR A 132 11.50 -1.47 18.61
CA TYR A 132 11.79 -0.10 18.18
C TYR A 132 10.53 0.68 17.77
N ALA A 133 9.38 0.35 18.36
CA ALA A 133 8.09 0.89 17.92
C ALA A 133 8.03 2.42 17.92
N GLY A 134 8.63 3.08 18.92
CA GLY A 134 8.67 4.55 18.99
C GLY A 134 9.36 5.19 17.76
N PRO A 135 10.67 4.94 17.55
CA PRO A 135 11.38 5.39 16.35
C PRO A 135 10.74 4.91 15.04
N ALA A 136 10.24 3.67 15.00
CA ALA A 136 9.62 3.11 13.82
C ALA A 136 8.33 3.85 13.41
N ILE A 137 7.44 4.12 14.38
CA ILE A 137 6.21 4.87 14.16
C ILE A 137 6.53 6.31 13.78
N PHE A 138 7.54 6.93 14.41
CA PHE A 138 7.98 8.28 14.06
C PHE A 138 8.48 8.35 12.62
N ALA A 139 9.32 7.41 12.20
CA ALA A 139 9.81 7.32 10.82
C ALA A 139 8.65 7.11 9.83
N LEU A 140 7.72 6.19 10.10
CA LEU A 140 6.56 5.97 9.25
C LEU A 140 5.66 7.22 9.14
N ALA A 141 5.43 7.93 10.24
CA ALA A 141 4.58 9.11 10.28
C ALA A 141 5.20 10.30 9.50
N PHE A 142 6.49 10.59 9.70
CA PHE A 142 7.10 11.80 9.11
C PHE A 142 7.77 11.55 7.76
N GLN A 143 8.38 10.39 7.56
CA GLN A 143 9.09 10.11 6.32
C GLN A 143 8.19 9.42 5.31
N SER A 144 7.48 8.38 5.72
CA SER A 144 6.66 7.64 4.76
C SER A 144 5.38 8.37 4.38
N LEU A 145 4.72 8.98 5.36
CA LEU A 145 3.41 9.59 5.15
C LEU A 145 3.52 11.07 4.75
N VAL A 146 4.29 11.89 5.49
CA VAL A 146 4.53 13.29 5.10
C VAL A 146 5.51 13.39 3.94
N GLY A 147 6.61 12.62 3.94
CA GLY A 147 7.53 12.58 2.79
C GLY A 147 6.90 12.01 1.51
N GLY A 148 5.93 11.10 1.64
CA GLY A 148 5.09 10.62 0.53
C GLY A 148 4.32 11.74 -0.19
N MET A 149 4.10 12.88 0.47
CA MET A 149 3.51 14.08 -0.14
C MET A 149 4.45 14.79 -1.13
N GLY A 150 5.72 14.38 -1.22
CA GLY A 150 6.62 14.79 -2.29
C GLY A 150 6.35 14.08 -3.63
N SER A 151 5.59 12.99 -3.63
CA SER A 151 5.26 12.25 -4.85
C SER A 151 4.06 12.87 -5.56
N ARG A 152 4.32 13.53 -6.69
CA ARG A 152 3.31 14.21 -7.52
C ARG A 152 2.09 13.32 -7.84
N ARG A 153 2.30 12.04 -8.20
CA ARG A 153 1.20 11.12 -8.57
C ARG A 153 0.36 10.67 -7.36
N VAL A 154 1.02 10.43 -6.23
CA VAL A 154 0.33 10.08 -4.97
C VAL A 154 -0.50 11.27 -4.48
N VAL A 155 0.09 12.47 -4.49
CA VAL A 155 -0.59 13.73 -4.12
C VAL A 155 -1.80 13.97 -5.01
N GLU A 156 -1.66 13.78 -6.32
CA GLU A 156 -2.77 13.94 -7.26
C GLU A 156 -3.93 13.00 -6.90
N THR A 157 -3.65 11.72 -6.67
CA THR A 157 -4.68 10.75 -6.26
C THR A 157 -5.36 11.15 -4.95
N LEU A 158 -4.59 11.58 -3.94
CA LEU A 158 -5.12 12.04 -2.65
C LEU A 158 -6.00 13.29 -2.80
N ALA A 159 -5.58 14.25 -3.63
CA ALA A 159 -6.32 15.49 -3.91
C ALA A 159 -7.72 15.18 -4.44
N ARG A 160 -7.82 14.25 -5.40
CA ARG A 160 -9.09 13.86 -6.03
C ARG A 160 -10.05 13.16 -5.06
N THR A 161 -9.53 12.49 -4.03
CA THR A 161 -10.38 11.84 -3.01
C THR A 161 -10.79 12.75 -1.86
N GLY A 162 -10.46 14.04 -1.89
CA GLY A 162 -10.71 14.97 -0.78
C GLY A 162 -9.84 14.67 0.44
N GLY A 163 -8.68 14.02 0.25
CA GLY A 163 -7.79 13.55 1.32
C GLY A 163 -7.19 14.65 2.21
N PHE A 164 -7.32 15.92 1.83
CA PHE A 164 -6.76 17.09 2.52
C PHE A 164 -7.74 17.82 3.45
N GLY A 165 -8.99 17.39 3.54
CA GLY A 165 -9.90 17.93 4.56
C GLY A 165 -9.48 17.46 5.96
N VAL A 166 -9.32 18.37 6.93
CA VAL A 166 -8.73 18.08 8.26
C VAL A 166 -9.30 16.82 8.93
N ASN A 167 -10.63 16.65 8.95
CA ASN A 167 -11.27 15.48 9.54
C ASN A 167 -11.01 14.19 8.75
N VAL A 168 -10.96 14.29 7.41
CA VAL A 168 -10.66 13.17 6.50
C VAL A 168 -9.21 12.75 6.66
N THR A 169 -8.29 13.72 6.70
CA THR A 169 -6.87 13.49 6.93
C THR A 169 -6.66 12.78 8.25
N ARG A 170 -7.16 13.33 9.38
CA ARG A 170 -7.03 12.70 10.71
C ARG A 170 -7.52 11.26 10.72
N ARG A 171 -8.71 11.00 10.15
CA ARG A 171 -9.27 9.65 10.08
C ARG A 171 -8.37 8.70 9.28
N ARG A 172 -7.91 9.11 8.09
CA ARG A 172 -7.03 8.30 7.24
C ARG A 172 -5.69 8.01 7.91
N LEU A 173 -5.12 8.98 8.64
CA LEU A 173 -3.90 8.79 9.42
C LEU A 173 -4.08 7.68 10.45
N LEU A 174 -5.21 7.69 11.18
CA LEU A 174 -5.54 6.66 12.17
C LEU A 174 -5.82 5.30 11.52
N GLU A 175 -6.51 5.26 10.38
CA GLU A 175 -6.74 4.04 9.61
C GLU A 175 -5.42 3.40 9.14
N THR A 176 -4.49 4.20 8.61
CA THR A 176 -3.15 3.71 8.22
C THR A 176 -2.34 3.24 9.43
N PHE A 177 -2.36 3.99 10.54
CA PHE A 177 -1.67 3.58 11.76
C PHE A 177 -2.23 2.26 12.31
N GLN A 178 -3.55 2.11 12.33
CA GLN A 178 -4.21 0.88 12.74
C GLN A 178 -3.81 -0.30 11.85
N HIS A 179 -3.74 -0.09 10.53
CA HIS A 179 -3.32 -1.11 9.59
C HIS A 179 -1.88 -1.57 9.85
N VAL A 180 -0.95 -0.62 10.06
CA VAL A 180 0.45 -0.93 10.42
C VAL A 180 0.50 -1.82 11.66
N LEU A 181 -0.22 -1.46 12.72
CA LEU A 181 -0.26 -2.28 13.94
C LEU A 181 -0.83 -3.68 13.67
N GLN A 182 -1.88 -3.80 12.86
CA GLN A 182 -2.48 -5.11 12.56
C GLN A 182 -1.53 -6.03 11.80
N VAL A 183 -0.72 -5.51 10.86
CA VAL A 183 0.22 -6.34 10.09
C VAL A 183 1.54 -6.62 10.82
N THR A 184 1.92 -5.81 11.82
CA THR A 184 3.18 -5.99 12.57
C THR A 184 3.02 -6.59 13.97
N SER A 185 1.79 -6.71 14.49
CA SER A 185 1.56 -7.12 15.89
C SER A 185 1.95 -8.56 16.22
N SER A 186 1.70 -9.52 15.32
CA SER A 186 1.93 -10.95 15.56
C SER A 186 1.81 -11.79 14.28
N LEU A 187 2.34 -13.02 14.31
CA LEU A 187 2.17 -13.97 13.20
C LEU A 187 0.71 -14.31 12.90
N PRO A 188 -0.15 -14.65 13.89
CA PRO A 188 -1.56 -14.95 13.62
C PRO A 188 -2.30 -13.79 12.97
N ALA A 189 -1.90 -12.55 13.22
CA ALA A 189 -2.55 -11.38 12.63
C ALA A 189 -2.27 -11.23 11.12
N ILE A 190 -1.07 -11.58 10.64
CA ILE A 190 -0.70 -11.45 9.22
C ILE A 190 -0.95 -12.74 8.41
N GLN A 191 -1.03 -13.89 9.08
CA GLN A 191 -1.39 -15.16 8.44
C GLN A 191 -2.82 -15.13 7.86
N PRO A 192 -3.14 -16.01 6.88
CA PRO A 192 -4.49 -16.10 6.33
C PRO A 192 -5.56 -16.15 7.43
N HIS A 193 -6.62 -15.36 7.24
CA HIS A 193 -7.73 -15.15 8.17
C HIS A 193 -7.43 -14.31 9.41
N GLY A 194 -6.19 -13.85 9.62
CA GLY A 194 -5.82 -12.91 10.67
C GLY A 194 -6.36 -11.48 10.45
N ASP A 195 -6.30 -10.65 11.49
CA ASP A 195 -6.82 -9.28 11.43
C ASP A 195 -6.04 -8.36 10.48
N GLY A 196 -4.70 -8.48 10.45
CA GLY A 196 -3.84 -7.80 9.50
C GLY A 196 -4.05 -8.28 8.06
N PHE A 197 -4.25 -9.58 7.88
CA PHE A 197 -4.64 -10.16 6.60
C PHE A 197 -5.97 -9.60 6.09
N ALA A 198 -7.01 -9.64 6.93
CA ALA A 198 -8.33 -9.11 6.61
C ALA A 198 -8.28 -7.60 6.34
N SER A 199 -7.53 -6.84 7.14
CA SER A 199 -7.31 -5.41 6.90
C SER A 199 -6.62 -5.14 5.57
N THR A 200 -5.65 -5.96 5.17
CA THR A 200 -4.93 -5.83 3.89
C THR A 200 -5.88 -6.00 2.71
N ILE A 201 -6.78 -6.99 2.77
CA ILE A 201 -7.81 -7.20 1.73
C ILE A 201 -8.77 -6.02 1.65
N ARG A 202 -9.20 -5.46 2.79
CA ARG A 202 -10.03 -4.24 2.81
C ARG A 202 -9.34 -3.06 2.15
N VAL A 203 -8.03 -2.88 2.40
CA VAL A 203 -7.22 -1.83 1.75
C VAL A 203 -7.09 -2.08 0.24
N ARG A 204 -6.85 -3.32 -0.19
CA ARG A 204 -6.79 -3.71 -1.61
C ARG A 204 -8.08 -3.32 -2.36
N LEU A 205 -9.25 -3.64 -1.78
CA LEU A 205 -10.55 -3.29 -2.35
C LEU A 205 -10.87 -1.79 -2.25
N LEU A 206 -10.43 -1.11 -1.19
CA LEU A 206 -10.50 0.35 -1.09
C LEU A 206 -9.72 1.03 -2.23
N HIS A 207 -8.52 0.54 -2.55
CA HIS A 207 -7.73 1.05 -3.67
C HIS A 207 -8.44 0.86 -5.02
N ALA A 208 -9.05 -0.30 -5.25
CA ALA A 208 -9.90 -0.51 -6.42
C ALA A 208 -11.07 0.49 -6.48
N ALA A 209 -11.74 0.74 -5.36
CA ALA A 209 -12.87 1.67 -5.30
C ALA A 209 -12.47 3.12 -5.59
N VAL A 210 -11.32 3.55 -5.04
CA VAL A 210 -10.73 4.87 -5.30
C VAL A 210 -10.37 5.03 -6.77
N ARG A 211 -9.66 4.05 -7.35
CA ARG A 211 -9.26 4.08 -8.76
C ARG A 211 -10.47 4.20 -9.68
N ARG A 212 -11.46 3.32 -9.51
CA ARG A 212 -12.70 3.32 -10.30
C ARG A 212 -13.44 4.65 -10.20
N ARG A 213 -13.53 5.23 -9.00
CA ARG A 213 -14.18 6.54 -8.79
C ARG A 213 -13.45 7.67 -9.54
N ILE A 214 -12.12 7.73 -9.45
CA ILE A 214 -11.34 8.77 -10.14
C ILE A 214 -11.48 8.63 -11.65
N LEU A 215 -11.37 7.41 -12.19
CA LEU A 215 -11.51 7.18 -13.63
C LEU A 215 -12.92 7.48 -14.15
N ALA A 216 -13.97 7.14 -13.40
CA ALA A 216 -15.34 7.48 -13.76
C ALA A 216 -15.57 9.00 -13.81
N LEU A 217 -15.00 9.75 -12.85
CA LEU A 217 -15.06 11.21 -12.85
C LEU A 217 -14.25 11.82 -13.99
N ALA A 218 -13.07 11.27 -14.29
CA ALA A 218 -12.24 11.71 -15.42
C ALA A 218 -12.92 11.47 -16.78
N ALA A 219 -13.66 10.36 -16.92
CA ALA A 219 -14.45 10.09 -18.13
C ALA A 219 -15.58 11.11 -18.34
N GLN A 220 -16.16 11.64 -17.26
CA GLN A 220 -17.19 12.68 -17.31
C GLN A 220 -16.60 14.10 -17.44
N LYS A 221 -15.42 14.32 -16.85
CA LYS A 221 -14.71 15.61 -16.78
C LYS A 221 -13.22 15.36 -17.05
N PRO A 222 -12.75 15.40 -18.31
CA PRO A 222 -11.37 15.08 -18.66
C PRO A 222 -10.31 15.89 -17.91
N GLU A 223 -10.64 17.13 -17.52
CA GLU A 223 -9.78 18.01 -16.71
C GLU A 223 -9.65 17.57 -15.24
N TYR A 224 -10.47 16.61 -14.78
CA TYR A 224 -10.46 16.12 -13.42
C TYR A 224 -9.22 15.26 -13.11
N TYR A 225 -8.71 14.48 -14.06
CA TYR A 225 -7.51 13.68 -13.86
C TYR A 225 -6.92 13.24 -15.20
N SER A 226 -5.63 13.53 -15.44
CA SER A 226 -4.92 13.09 -16.65
C SER A 226 -4.26 11.73 -16.46
N VAL A 227 -4.82 10.67 -17.05
CA VAL A 227 -4.20 9.34 -17.09
C VAL A 227 -2.91 9.35 -17.91
N GLU A 228 -2.82 10.19 -18.95
CA GLU A 228 -1.60 10.33 -19.74
C GLU A 228 -0.43 10.84 -18.88
N ALA A 229 -0.64 11.91 -18.11
CA ALA A 229 0.41 12.53 -17.31
C ALA A 229 0.71 11.80 -15.99
N ASN A 230 -0.29 11.12 -15.42
CA ASN A 230 -0.21 10.53 -14.08
C ASN A 230 -0.28 9.00 -14.07
N GLY A 231 -0.58 8.35 -15.19
CA GLY A 231 -0.92 6.93 -15.21
C GLY A 231 -2.27 6.64 -14.58
N ILE A 232 -2.59 5.36 -14.46
CA ILE A 232 -3.78 4.88 -13.76
C ILE A 232 -3.63 5.18 -12.25
N PRO A 233 -4.66 5.71 -11.56
CA PRO A 233 -4.56 5.94 -10.12
C PRO A 233 -4.22 4.65 -9.37
N ILE A 234 -3.29 4.72 -8.40
CA ILE A 234 -2.86 3.56 -7.60
C ILE A 234 -2.33 2.44 -8.51
N ASN A 235 -1.48 2.80 -9.47
CA ASN A 235 -0.80 1.86 -10.36
C ASN A 235 0.30 1.05 -9.63
N ASP A 236 0.86 0.06 -10.32
CA ASP A 236 1.87 -0.84 -9.72
C ASP A 236 3.17 -0.09 -9.37
N LEU A 237 3.56 0.92 -10.15
CA LEU A 237 4.77 1.71 -9.85
C LEU A 237 4.61 2.53 -8.56
N ASP A 238 3.48 3.21 -8.40
CA ASP A 238 3.20 4.00 -7.19
C ASP A 238 2.98 3.10 -5.96
N SER A 239 2.43 1.90 -6.17
CA SER A 239 2.31 0.89 -5.12
C SER A 239 3.68 0.36 -4.69
N ALA A 240 4.56 0.02 -5.63
CA ALA A 240 5.94 -0.39 -5.36
C ALA A 240 6.73 0.72 -4.63
N GLY A 241 6.58 1.97 -5.07
CA GLY A 241 7.17 3.12 -4.38
C GLY A 241 6.69 3.24 -2.94
N THR A 242 5.38 3.09 -2.69
CA THR A 242 4.82 3.13 -1.34
C THR A 242 5.34 1.98 -0.47
N ILE A 243 5.44 0.76 -1.00
CA ILE A 243 6.03 -0.39 -0.30
C ILE A 243 7.48 -0.09 0.10
N ALA A 244 8.29 0.45 -0.82
CA ALA A 244 9.66 0.83 -0.54
C ALA A 244 9.74 1.88 0.58
N THR A 245 8.85 2.88 0.56
CA THR A 245 8.80 3.91 1.60
C THR A 245 8.34 3.37 2.96
N PHE A 246 7.47 2.36 3.02
CA PHE A 246 7.05 1.74 4.28
C PHE A 246 8.03 0.66 4.80
N SER A 247 8.99 0.23 3.99
CA SER A 247 9.95 -0.82 4.33
C SER A 247 11.39 -0.30 4.41
N ALA A 248 11.98 0.07 3.28
CA ALA A 248 13.38 0.50 3.20
C ALA A 248 13.61 1.81 3.95
N THR A 249 12.74 2.81 3.82
CA THR A 249 12.89 4.09 4.53
C THR A 249 12.79 3.93 6.04
N LEU A 250 11.95 3.00 6.51
CA LEU A 250 11.84 2.66 7.93
C LEU A 250 13.16 2.13 8.49
N LEU A 251 13.77 1.18 7.79
CA LEU A 251 15.07 0.63 8.18
C LEU A 251 16.16 1.69 8.10
N TRP A 252 16.13 2.49 7.04
CA TRP A 252 17.14 3.50 6.78
C TRP A 252 17.19 4.61 7.82
N ILE A 253 16.04 5.21 8.11
CA ILE A 253 15.95 6.42 8.95
C ILE A 253 15.58 6.07 10.39
N GLY A 254 14.73 5.04 10.57
CA GLY A 254 14.25 4.65 11.89
C GLY A 254 15.25 3.79 12.68
N SER A 255 16.28 3.24 12.04
CA SER A 255 17.25 2.31 12.67
C SER A 255 18.71 2.77 12.60
N THR A 256 19.01 3.93 12.02
CA THR A 256 20.34 4.55 12.07
C THR A 256 20.45 5.43 13.32
N PRO A 257 21.28 5.06 14.30
CA PRO A 257 21.57 5.92 15.43
C PRO A 257 22.62 6.96 15.00
N ASP A 258 22.24 7.95 14.20
CA ASP A 258 23.10 9.09 13.86
C ASP A 258 22.31 10.40 13.89
N ILE A 259 21.95 10.82 15.12
CA ILE A 259 22.00 12.21 15.59
C ILE A 259 22.61 12.20 16.99
#